data_AF-A0A3D5FEY1-F1
#
_entry.id   AF-A0A3D5FEY1-F1
#
_cell.length_a   1.000
_cell.length_b   1.000
_cell.length_c   1.000
_cell.angle_alpha   90.00
_cell.angle_beta   90.00
_cell.angle_gamma   90.00
#
_symmetry.space_group_name_H-M   'P 1'
#
loop_
_entity.id
_entity.type
_entity.pdbx_description
1 polymer ?
#
loop_
_entity_poly.entity_id
_entity_poly.type
_entity_poly.pdbx_seq_one_letter_code
_entity_poly.pdbx_strand_id
1 'polypeptide(L)' 'GVAEMIHDVQVEATFPDGTKLVTVHDPII' A
#
# COMPACT_ATOMS: atom_id res chain seq x y z
N GLY A 1 4.89 3.41 -18.23
CA GLY A 1 3.53 3.86 -17.92
C GLY A 1 3.42 4.24 -16.44
N VAL A 2 2.20 4.45 -15.93
CA VAL A 2 1.98 4.79 -14.51
C VAL A 2 2.29 3.60 -13.59
N ALA A 3 2.04 2.37 -14.05
CA ALA A 3 2.39 1.16 -13.31
C ALA A 3 3.90 1.07 -13.01
N GLU A 4 4.73 1.47 -13.97
CA GLU A 4 6.20 1.43 -13.83
C GLU A 4 6.75 2.57 -12.97
N MET A 5 5.92 3.54 -12.58
CA MET A 5 6.31 4.65 -11.69
C MET A 5 5.95 4.40 -10.23
N ILE A 6 5.04 3.45 -9.94
CA ILE A 6 4.53 3.21 -8.58
C ILE A 6 4.79 1.74 -8.23
N HIS A 7 5.92 1.51 -7.56
CA HIS A 7 6.32 0.17 -7.11
C HIS A 7 5.56 -0.28 -5.86
N ASP A 8 5.34 0.66 -4.94
CA ASP A 8 4.70 0.39 -3.67
C ASP A 8 3.70 1.49 -3.31
N VAL A 9 2.63 1.12 -2.61
CA VAL A 9 1.72 2.06 -1.94
C VAL A 9 1.65 1.70 -0.46
N GLN A 10 1.79 2.72 0.39
CA GLN A 10 1.72 2.57 1.84
C GLN A 10 0.56 3.38 2.43
N VAL A 11 -0.20 2.75 3.33
CA VAL A 11 -1.35 3.37 4.01
C VAL A 11 -1.40 2.94 5.47
N GLU A 12 -1.65 3.88 6.36
CA GLU A 12 -2.02 3.57 7.74
C GLU A 12 -3.53 3.39 7.87
N ALA A 13 -3.95 2.28 8.46
CA ALA A 13 -5.36 2.00 8.72
C ALA A 13 -5.55 1.47 10.14
N THR A 14 -6.70 1.79 10.73
CA THR A 14 -7.11 1.25 12.02
C THR A 14 -7.72 -0.13 11.83
N PHE A 15 -7.04 -1.14 12.37
CA PHE A 15 -7.55 -2.51 12.47
C PHE A 15 -8.13 -2.74 13.88
N PRO A 16 -8.93 -3.80 14.09
CA PRO A 16 -9.47 -4.12 15.42
C PRO A 16 -8.41 -4.27 16.53
N ASP A 17 -7.16 -4.55 16.17
CA ASP A 17 -6.02 -4.71 17.08
C ASP A 17 -5.06 -3.51 17.08
N GLY A 18 -5.43 -2.40 16.42
CA GLY A 18 -4.68 -1.15 16.41
C GLY A 18 -4.34 -0.62 15.01
N THR A 19 -3.66 0.52 14.96
CA THR A 19 -3.21 1.12 13.71
C THR A 19 -2.02 0.34 13.14
N LYS A 20 -2.08 0.01 11.85
CA LYS A 20 -1.01 -0.68 11.14
C LYS A 20 -0.67 0.05 9.85
N LEU A 21 0.62 0.03 9.50
CA LEU A 21 1.10 0.40 8.17
C LEU A 21 0.96 -0.80 7.23
N VAL A 22 0.15 -0.65 6.19
CA VAL A 22 0.00 -1.64 5.11
C VAL A 22 0.87 -1.21 3.95
N THR A 23 1.64 -2.14 3.38
CA THR A 23 2.41 -1.94 2.15
C THR A 23 1.86 -2.89 1.09
N VAL A 24 1.52 -2.35 -0.08
CA VAL A 24 1.09 -3.13 -1.25
C VAL A 24 2.18 -3.02 -2.30
N HIS A 25 2.74 -4.18 -2.67
CA HIS A 25 3.73 -4.31 -3.74
C HIS A 25 3.03 -4.49 -5.08
N ASP A 26 3.55 -3.84 -6.12
CA ASP A 26 3.04 -3.86 -7.50
C ASP A 26 1.52 -3.60 -7.57
N PRO A 27 1.06 -2.42 -7.12
CA PRO A 27 -0.36 -2.14 -6.91
C PRO A 27 -1.17 -1.94 -8.19
N ILE A 28 -0.52 -1.83 -9.36
CA ILE A 28 -1.15 -1.53 -10.65
C ILE A 28 -0.70 -2.58 -11.68
N ILE A 29 -1.67 -3.24 -12.33
CA ILE A 29 -1.50 -4.27 -13.39
C ILE A 29 -2.02 -3.80 -14.75
#